data_AF-A0A0M0BED6-F1
#
_entry.id   AF-A0A0M0BED6-F1
#
_cell.length_a   1.000
_cell.length_b   1.000
_cell.length_c   1.000
_cell.angle_alpha   90.00
_cell.angle_beta   90.00
_cell.angle_gamma   90.00
#
_symmetry.space_group_name_H-M   'P 1'
#
loop_
_entity.id
_entity.type
_entity.pdbx_description
1 polymer ?
#
loop_
_entity_poly.entity_id
_entity_poly.type
_entity_poly.pdbx_seq_one_letter_code
_entity_poly.pdbx_strand_id
1 'polypeptide(L)'
;MIVTTYYNIPYVTGVGAFMRELKEAGAQAIIVPNLPIEEARDLLTESKRRGIHVILQATPTTTADRLRHILDAASGFLYVINIEGVTGVRDTLRASTVHLIKQIRR
;
A
#
# COMPACT_ATOMS: atom_id res chain seq x y z
N MET A 1 -15.04 4.73 1.39
CA MET A 1 -14.18 4.93 2.59
C MET A 1 -12.89 4.14 2.45
N ILE A 2 -11.76 4.68 2.92
CA ILE A 2 -10.46 4.00 2.96
C ILE A 2 -10.06 3.83 4.42
N VAL A 3 -9.61 2.64 4.82
CA VAL A 3 -9.16 2.35 6.18
C VAL A 3 -7.65 2.17 6.19
N THR A 4 -6.97 2.76 7.17
CA THR A 4 -5.53 2.56 7.39
C THR A 4 -5.34 1.88 8.74
N THR A 5 -4.56 0.79 8.78
CA THR A 5 -4.30 0.05 10.01
C THR A 5 -2.97 -0.69 9.95
N TYR A 6 -2.50 -1.22 11.08
CA TYR A 6 -1.35 -2.13 11.12
C TYR A 6 -1.78 -3.58 10.87
N TYR A 7 -0.90 -4.38 10.25
CA TYR A 7 -1.21 -5.77 9.89
C TYR A 7 -1.53 -6.66 11.09
N ASN A 8 -1.03 -6.32 12.27
CA ASN A 8 -1.28 -7.07 13.49
C ASN A 8 -2.78 -7.24 13.77
N ILE A 9 -3.61 -6.24 13.46
CA ILE A 9 -5.06 -6.31 13.68
C ILE A 9 -5.69 -7.37 12.77
N PRO A 10 -5.61 -7.28 11.42
CA PRO A 10 -6.07 -8.35 10.53
C PRO A 10 -5.49 -9.73 10.85
N TYR A 11 -4.22 -9.79 11.24
CA TYR A 11 -3.54 -11.05 11.56
C TYR A 11 -4.16 -11.74 12.78
N VAL A 12 -4.29 -11.04 13.90
CA VAL A 12 -4.83 -11.60 15.15
C VAL A 12 -6.32 -11.93 15.04
N THR A 13 -7.11 -11.11 14.34
CA THR A 13 -8.54 -11.38 14.11
C THR A 13 -8.80 -12.45 13.04
N GLY A 14 -7.77 -12.82 12.28
CA GLY A 14 -7.90 -13.60 11.05
C GLY A 14 -8.25 -12.71 9.85
N VAL A 15 -7.40 -12.73 8.82
CA VAL A 15 -7.46 -11.80 7.68
C VAL A 15 -8.81 -11.87 6.96
N GLY A 16 -9.36 -13.06 6.76
CA GLY A 16 -10.65 -13.23 6.09
C GLY A 16 -11.84 -12.68 6.89
N ALA A 17 -11.82 -12.81 8.22
CA ALA A 17 -12.86 -12.27 9.09
C ALA A 17 -12.81 -10.74 9.12
N PHE A 18 -11.60 -10.19 9.31
CA PHE A 18 -11.37 -8.75 9.26
C PHE A 18 -11.82 -8.13 7.93
N MET A 19 -11.44 -8.73 6.80
CA MET A 19 -11.79 -8.22 5.47
C MET A 19 -13.30 -8.33 5.18
N ARG A 20 -14.00 -9.29 5.79
CA ARG A 20 -15.47 -9.38 5.72
C ARG A 20 -16.11 -8.19 6.44
N GLU A 21 -15.75 -7.96 7.70
CA GLU A 21 -16.28 -6.87 8.50
C GLU A 21 -15.97 -5.51 7.87
N LEU A 22 -14.76 -5.38 7.33
CA LEU A 22 -14.34 -4.20 6.59
C LEU A 22 -15.24 -3.93 5.38
N LYS A 23 -15.65 -4.97 4.65
CA LYS A 23 -16.57 -4.84 3.50
C LYS A 23 -17.98 -4.46 3.97
N GLU A 24 -18.49 -5.11 5.01
CA GLU A 24 -19.80 -4.85 5.60
C GLU A 24 -19.92 -3.41 6.12
N ALA A 25 -18.83 -2.86 6.66
CA ALA A 25 -18.72 -1.46 7.06
C ALA A 25 -18.64 -0.46 5.87
N GLY A 26 -18.69 -0.94 4.62
CA GLY A 26 -18.69 -0.09 3.43
C GLY A 26 -17.32 0.42 2.99
N ALA A 27 -16.22 -0.20 3.45
CA ALA A 27 -14.89 0.18 2.98
C ALA A 27 -14.66 -0.26 1.52
N GLN A 28 -13.93 0.58 0.79
CA GLN A 28 -13.55 0.35 -0.60
C GLN A 28 -12.07 0.00 -0.74
N ALA A 29 -11.25 0.40 0.24
CA ALA A 29 -9.83 0.14 0.21
C ALA A 29 -9.21 0.06 1.61
N ILE A 30 -8.04 -0.56 1.69
CA ILE A 30 -7.20 -0.66 2.89
C ILE A 30 -5.75 -0.28 2.59
N ILE A 31 -5.14 0.46 3.52
CA ILE A 31 -3.70 0.71 3.57
C ILE A 31 -3.13 -0.01 4.80
N VAL A 32 -2.07 -0.81 4.61
CA VAL A 32 -1.37 -1.50 5.70
C VAL A 32 0.12 -1.12 5.67
N PRO A 33 0.55 -0.06 6.38
CA PRO A 33 1.87 0.54 6.16
C PRO A 33 3.07 -0.36 6.49
N ASN A 34 2.87 -1.32 7.38
CA ASN A 34 3.92 -2.22 7.86
C ASN A 34 3.93 -3.58 7.15
N LEU A 35 3.12 -3.78 6.10
CA LEU A 35 3.02 -5.05 5.39
C LEU A 35 3.79 -4.99 4.06
N PRO A 36 4.98 -5.62 3.97
CA PRO A 36 5.71 -5.71 2.70
C PRO A 36 4.94 -6.59 1.69
N ILE A 37 5.17 -6.36 0.39
CA ILE A 37 4.43 -7.06 -0.69
C ILE A 37 4.66 -8.57 -0.63
N GLU A 38 5.84 -8.97 -0.19
CA GLU A 38 6.29 -10.35 -0.01
C GLU A 38 5.43 -11.12 1.02
N GLU A 39 4.88 -10.42 2.01
CA GLU A 39 4.03 -10.97 3.08
C GLU A 39 2.53 -10.70 2.85
N ALA A 40 2.18 -9.94 1.81
CA ALA A 40 0.81 -9.46 1.60
C ALA A 40 -0.14 -10.49 0.95
N ARG A 41 0.31 -11.73 0.70
CA ARG A 41 -0.44 -12.74 -0.06
C ARG A 41 -1.87 -12.95 0.45
N ASP A 42 -2.04 -13.13 1.76
CA ASP A 42 -3.35 -13.44 2.35
C ASP A 42 -4.30 -12.25 2.25
N LEU A 43 -3.79 -11.05 2.55
CA LEU A 43 -4.55 -9.81 2.42
C LEU A 43 -4.97 -9.57 0.97
N LEU A 44 -4.05 -9.74 0.01
CA LEU A 44 -4.33 -9.59 -1.41
C LEU A 44 -5.38 -10.60 -1.88
N THR A 45 -5.30 -11.85 -1.42
CA THR A 45 -6.26 -12.90 -1.79
C THR A 45 -7.67 -12.58 -1.28
N GLU A 46 -7.80 -12.22 0.00
CA GLU A 46 -9.09 -11.87 0.58
C GLU A 46 -9.65 -10.56 0.03
N SER A 47 -8.79 -9.60 -0.30
CA SER A 47 -9.19 -8.34 -0.92
C SER A 47 -9.83 -8.54 -2.30
N LYS A 48 -9.24 -9.41 -3.14
CA LYS A 48 -9.76 -9.76 -4.47
C LYS A 48 -11.13 -10.44 -4.36
N ARG A 49 -11.29 -11.37 -3.41
CA ARG A 49 -12.55 -12.07 -3.16
C ARG A 49 -13.70 -11.14 -2.78
N ARG A 50 -13.39 -10.01 -2.13
CA ARG A 50 -14.38 -9.10 -1.53
C ARG A 50 -14.52 -7.77 -2.28
N GLY A 51 -13.74 -7.56 -3.33
CA GLY A 51 -13.70 -6.30 -4.06
C GLY A 51 -13.32 -5.12 -3.16
N ILE A 52 -12.25 -5.30 -2.37
CA ILE A 52 -11.59 -4.24 -1.59
C ILE A 52 -10.23 -4.00 -2.23
N HIS A 53 -9.87 -2.75 -2.45
CA HIS A 53 -8.54 -2.41 -2.97
C HIS A 53 -7.48 -2.45 -1.87
N VAL A 54 -6.36 -3.13 -2.10
CA VAL A 54 -5.17 -2.99 -1.25
C VAL A 54 -4.30 -1.91 -1.86
N ILE A 55 -4.15 -0.81 -1.13
CA ILE A 55 -3.32 0.32 -1.51
C ILE A 55 -1.89 0.02 -1.04
N LEU A 56 -1.02 -0.28 -2.01
CA LEU A 56 0.38 -0.53 -1.76
C LEU A 56 1.19 0.77 -1.76
N GLN A 57 2.38 0.70 -1.18
CA GLN A 57 3.27 1.84 -1.02
C GLN A 57 4.58 1.64 -1.75
N ALA A 58 5.07 2.72 -2.37
CA ALA A 58 6.40 2.77 -2.97
C ALA A 58 7.16 4.00 -2.46
N THR A 59 8.47 3.85 -2.34
CA THR A 59 9.39 4.91 -1.88
C THR A 59 10.53 5.08 -2.89
N PRO A 60 11.26 6.20 -2.89
CA PRO A 60 12.47 6.36 -3.72
C PRO A 60 13.57 5.32 -3.46
N THR A 61 13.53 4.62 -2.32
CA THR A 61 14.46 3.52 -1.99
C THR A 61 13.92 2.15 -2.36
N THR A 62 12.69 2.07 -2.89
CA THR A 62 12.11 0.81 -3.36
C THR A 62 12.90 0.34 -4.58
N THR A 63 13.38 -0.90 -4.53
CA THR A 63 14.14 -1.48 -5.64
C THR A 63 13.26 -1.65 -6.87
N ALA A 64 13.87 -1.64 -8.07
CA ALA A 64 13.12 -1.80 -9.32
C ALA A 64 12.33 -3.12 -9.39
N ASP A 65 12.90 -4.20 -8.85
CA ASP A 65 12.24 -5.51 -8.78
C ASP A 65 10.99 -5.49 -7.90
N ARG A 66 11.13 -4.97 -6.66
CA ARG A 66 10.01 -4.82 -5.73
C ARG A 66 8.94 -3.87 -6.26
N LEU A 67 9.36 -2.80 -6.97
CA LEU A 67 8.43 -1.89 -7.62
C LEU A 67 7.56 -2.59 -8.66
N ARG A 68 8.11 -3.52 -9.46
CA ARG A 68 7.31 -4.31 -10.41
C ARG A 68 6.26 -5.16 -9.69
N HIS A 69 6.66 -5.90 -8.66
CA HIS A 69 5.72 -6.70 -7.87
C HIS A 69 4.61 -5.85 -7.23
N ILE A 70 4.96 -4.66 -6.75
CA ILE A 70 3.99 -3.71 -6.22
C ILE A 70 3.02 -3.26 -7.31
N LEU A 71 3.50 -2.90 -8.51
CA LEU A 71 2.65 -2.45 -9.61
C LEU A 71 1.71 -3.56 -10.11
N ASP A 72 2.17 -4.80 -10.16
CA ASP A 72 1.36 -5.96 -10.58
C ASP A 72 0.25 -6.30 -9.56
N ALA A 73 0.49 -6.03 -8.28
CA ALA A 73 -0.45 -6.33 -7.20
C ALA A 73 -1.35 -5.16 -6.80
N ALA A 74 -0.93 -3.92 -7.05
CA ALA A 74 -1.65 -2.73 -6.63
C ALA A 74 -3.01 -2.62 -7.33
N SER A 75 -3.99 -2.08 -6.62
CA SER A 75 -5.30 -1.76 -7.18
C SER A 75 -5.86 -0.49 -6.56
N GLY A 76 -6.74 0.21 -7.28
CA GLY A 76 -7.20 1.54 -6.88
C GLY A 76 -6.15 2.61 -7.20
N PHE A 77 -5.13 2.72 -6.35
CA PHE A 77 -3.99 3.62 -6.58
C PHE A 77 -2.72 3.13 -5.86
N LEU A 78 -1.57 3.70 -6.25
CA LEU A 78 -0.29 3.48 -5.59
C LEU A 78 0.06 4.68 -4.69
N TYR A 79 0.39 4.42 -3.42
CA TYR A 79 0.75 5.48 -2.48
C TYR A 79 2.28 5.70 -2.50
N VAL A 80 2.72 6.80 -3.10
CA VAL A 80 4.15 7.16 -3.15
C VAL A 80 4.54 7.95 -1.91
N ILE A 81 5.40 7.36 -1.07
CA ILE A 81 5.93 8.02 0.13
C ILE A 81 7.18 8.80 -0.25
N ASN A 82 7.18 10.10 0.02
CA ASN A 82 8.39 10.90 0.02
C ASN A 82 9.17 10.59 1.31
N ILE A 83 10.35 9.97 1.22
CA ILE A 83 11.15 9.71 2.42
C ILE A 83 11.78 11.04 2.86
N GLU A 84 11.24 11.61 3.94
CA GLU A 84 11.91 12.66 4.68
C GLU A 84 12.92 12.04 5.65
N GLY A 85 14.16 12.52 5.60
CA GLY A 85 14.94 12.60 6.83
C GLY A 85 14.32 13.68 7.70
N VAL A 86 14.17 13.40 8.99
CA VAL A 86 13.54 14.20 10.07
C VAL A 86 14.08 15.64 10.29
N THR A 87 14.82 16.22 9.33
CA THR A 87 15.47 17.52 9.49
C THR A 87 15.20 18.47 8.32
N GLY A 88 14.30 19.42 8.55
CA GLY A 88 14.13 20.62 7.73
C GLY A 88 12.96 20.56 6.76
N VAL A 89 11.93 21.36 7.06
CA VAL A 89 10.88 21.73 6.10
C VAL A 89 11.56 22.29 4.85
N ARG A 90 11.45 21.60 3.72
CA ARG A 90 11.92 22.10 2.42
C ARG A 90 10.73 22.10 1.46
N ASP A 91 10.37 23.27 0.94
CA ASP A 91 9.23 23.50 0.04
C ASP A 91 9.33 22.84 -1.35
N THR A 92 10.41 22.11 -1.64
CA THR A 92 10.66 21.56 -2.98
C THR A 92 10.61 20.03 -3.01
N LEU A 93 9.76 19.48 -3.88
CA LEU A 93 9.72 18.05 -4.19
C LEU A 93 11.08 17.57 -4.71
N ARG A 94 11.65 16.52 -4.12
CA ARG A 94 12.96 16.01 -4.54
C ARG A 94 12.90 15.36 -5.92
N ALA A 95 13.98 15.52 -6.68
CA ALA A 95 14.15 14.90 -7.99
C ALA A 95 14.00 13.37 -7.97
N SER A 96 14.38 12.71 -6.86
CA SER A 96 14.21 11.27 -6.66
C SER A 96 12.75 10.83 -6.65
N THR A 97 11.87 11.59 -5.99
CA THR A 97 10.42 11.34 -5.97
C THR A 97 9.81 11.58 -7.34
N VAL A 98 10.24 12.64 -8.04
CA VAL A 98 9.84 12.89 -9.44
C VAL A 98 10.30 11.76 -10.36
N HIS A 99 11.52 11.24 -10.17
CA HIS A 99 12.06 10.12 -10.95
C HIS A 99 11.23 8.85 -10.72
N LEU A 100 10.92 8.51 -9.47
CA LEU A 100 10.07 7.37 -9.13
C LEU A 100 8.69 7.47 -9.79
N ILE A 101 8.04 8.64 -9.73
CA ILE A 101 6.74 8.86 -10.41
C ILE A 101 6.88 8.63 -11.92
N LYS A 102 7.97 9.09 -12.54
CA LYS A 102 8.23 8.83 -13.97
C LYS A 102 8.45 7.34 -14.27
N GLN A 103 9.00 6.56 -13.35
CA GLN A 103 9.16 5.12 -13.50
C GLN A 103 7.82 4.39 -13.38
N ILE A 104 6.96 4.81 -12.45
CA ILE A 104 5.63 4.22 -12.21
C ILE A 104 4.66 4.48 -13.37
N ARG A 105 4.74 5.65 -14.03
CA ARG A 105 3.81 6.07 -15.09
C ARG A 105 4.08 5.46 -16.46
N ARG A 106 5.14 4.66 -16.62
CA ARG A 106 5.50 3.99 -17.88
C ARG A 106 4.78 2.67 -18.00
#